data_AF-A0A2K9Z2S1-F1
#
_entry.id   AF-A0A2K9Z2S1-F1
#
_cell.length_a   1.000
_cell.length_b   1.000
_cell.length_c   1.000
_cell.angle_alpha   90.00
_cell.angle_beta   90.00
_cell.angle_gamma   90.00
#
_symmetry.space_group_name_H-M   'P 1'
#
loop_
_entity.id
_entity.type
_entity.pdbx_description
1 polymer ?
#
loop_
_entity_poly.entity_id
_entity_poly.type
_entity_poly.pdbx_seq_one_letter_code
_entity_poly.pdbx_strand_id
1 'polypeptide(L)'
;MFGILPFARIGLAIALIILTPFGASAQDAFKGFKQLESTPKMPKLDAFIAPGAAPEGVKLRDVPMEAKLTADGRPVEEGLSWYVFSPIAGSDGKLPLIASAKGGPAAFQLAPGDYFVNVSFGRAGVTKKLTVPAEGEVDKQVMVLDAGGLLLNAVSGTDARIRPDQLSFSIYSSEVRDDGERGLVMADISPNTVVRLNAGTYHIVSEYGSVNAVIRADIQVEAGKLTEATIQHRAAQITFKLVSDAGGEAIADTAWSILTAAGDSVGESVSAFPTMVLAEGGYSAVARNKDKIYQRDFTVVAGRNTDVEVLMKDQQPQPPADAARTVQQVPVGTPTPPGVQPAPVQPLPSYEQLVPQQGGDDTSLD
;
A
#
# COMPACT_ATOMS: atom_id res chain seq x y z
N MET A 1 6.64 9.28 -65.77
CA MET A 1 6.12 10.54 -66.31
C MET A 1 6.49 11.63 -65.31
N PHE A 2 7.43 12.48 -65.71
CA PHE A 2 7.94 13.73 -65.13
C PHE A 2 8.33 13.79 -63.64
N GLY A 3 9.66 13.86 -63.42
CA GLY A 3 10.27 14.56 -62.29
C GLY A 3 10.59 16.03 -62.62
N ILE A 4 11.65 16.56 -61.95
CA ILE A 4 12.43 17.79 -62.27
C ILE A 4 11.85 19.07 -61.61
N LEU A 5 12.52 19.96 -60.84
CA LEU A 5 13.91 20.22 -60.41
C LEU A 5 13.90 21.29 -59.27
N PRO A 6 14.97 21.41 -58.46
CA PRO A 6 15.32 22.60 -57.68
C PRO A 6 16.29 23.51 -58.46
N PHE A 7 16.21 24.83 -58.30
CA PHE A 7 17.29 25.73 -58.72
C PHE A 7 17.36 27.02 -57.87
N ALA A 8 18.52 27.21 -57.27
CA ALA A 8 19.02 28.46 -56.71
C ALA A 8 19.37 29.46 -57.83
N ARG A 9 19.17 30.76 -57.59
CA ARG A 9 20.02 31.83 -58.17
C ARG A 9 20.21 32.99 -57.19
N ILE A 10 21.49 33.22 -56.94
CA ILE A 10 22.14 34.35 -56.27
C ILE A 10 22.12 35.57 -57.22
N GLY A 11 22.01 36.79 -56.68
CA GLY A 11 22.11 38.03 -57.46
C GLY A 11 22.08 39.30 -56.62
N LEU A 12 23.24 39.69 -56.12
CA LEU A 12 23.64 40.86 -55.32
C LEU A 12 23.31 42.22 -55.98
N ALA A 13 22.84 43.21 -55.20
CA ALA A 13 23.19 44.64 -55.40
C ALA A 13 22.95 45.47 -54.12
N ILE A 14 24.00 46.16 -53.69
CA ILE A 14 24.17 47.00 -52.51
C ILE A 14 23.74 48.44 -52.83
N ALA A 15 23.05 49.13 -51.92
CA ALA A 15 23.19 50.58 -51.72
C ALA A 15 22.71 51.02 -50.34
N LEU A 16 23.65 51.51 -49.55
CA LEU A 16 23.56 52.07 -48.21
C LEU A 16 23.19 53.56 -48.29
N ILE A 17 22.12 54.04 -47.62
CA ILE A 17 21.97 55.45 -47.21
C ILE A 17 21.33 55.53 -45.81
N ILE A 18 21.98 56.32 -44.97
CA ILE A 18 21.81 56.59 -43.53
C ILE A 18 20.71 57.63 -43.29
N LEU A 19 19.90 57.50 -42.21
CA LEU A 19 19.37 58.63 -41.41
C LEU A 19 18.66 58.15 -40.12
N THR A 20 19.35 58.39 -38.98
CA THR A 20 18.94 58.69 -37.59
C THR A 20 17.63 58.17 -36.95
N PRO A 21 17.65 57.79 -35.65
CA PRO A 21 16.47 57.37 -34.90
C PRO A 21 15.67 58.57 -34.35
N PHE A 22 14.35 58.57 -34.58
CA PHE A 22 13.43 59.37 -33.77
C PHE A 22 13.26 58.67 -32.41
N GLY A 23 13.93 59.22 -31.39
CA GLY A 23 13.57 58.98 -30.00
C GLY A 23 12.26 59.70 -29.68
N ALA A 24 11.20 58.94 -29.43
CA ALA A 24 9.98 59.43 -28.83
C ALA A 24 9.99 59.11 -27.33
N SER A 25 10.02 60.20 -26.56
CA SER A 25 9.83 60.39 -25.12
C SER A 25 9.03 59.33 -24.36
N ALA A 26 9.65 58.75 -23.34
CA ALA A 26 8.99 58.30 -22.11
C ALA A 26 9.98 58.20 -20.93
N GLN A 27 10.84 59.21 -20.76
CA GLN A 27 11.66 59.37 -19.55
C GLN A 27 11.22 60.64 -18.82
N ASP A 28 10.09 60.58 -18.12
CA ASP A 28 9.81 61.56 -17.04
C ASP A 28 8.76 61.10 -16.00
N ALA A 29 8.36 59.81 -15.99
CA ALA A 29 7.41 59.29 -15.00
C ALA A 29 8.04 58.70 -13.73
N PHE A 30 9.37 58.73 -13.58
CA PHE A 30 10.08 58.06 -12.46
C PHE A 30 11.03 58.95 -11.66
N LYS A 31 10.85 60.28 -11.67
CA LYS A 31 11.55 61.20 -10.74
C LYS A 31 10.65 61.60 -9.57
N GLY A 32 10.21 60.61 -8.78
CA GLY A 32 9.31 60.88 -7.66
C GLY A 32 9.23 59.82 -6.57
N PHE A 33 10.03 58.75 -6.63
CA PHE A 33 10.08 57.78 -5.54
C PHE A 33 11.41 57.91 -4.80
N LYS A 34 11.37 58.54 -3.62
CA LYS A 34 12.43 58.41 -2.63
C LYS A 34 12.55 56.93 -2.28
N GLN A 35 13.69 56.35 -2.64
CA GLN A 35 14.16 55.05 -2.21
C GLN A 35 14.24 55.08 -0.68
N LEU A 36 13.24 54.52 -0.01
CA LEU A 36 13.36 54.13 1.40
C LEU A 36 14.32 52.95 1.43
N GLU A 37 15.45 53.19 2.06
CA GLU A 37 16.46 52.25 2.55
C GLU A 37 15.92 50.81 2.70
N SER A 38 16.51 49.91 1.94
CA SER A 38 16.26 48.47 1.99
C SER A 38 16.74 47.87 3.31
N THR A 39 15.81 47.51 4.19
CA THR A 39 16.01 46.70 5.40
C THR A 39 16.32 45.23 5.01
N PRO A 40 17.09 44.46 5.82
CA PRO A 40 17.81 43.28 5.36
C PRO A 40 16.91 42.05 5.21
N LYS A 41 17.09 41.36 4.07
CA LYS A 41 16.86 39.93 3.81
C LYS A 41 15.86 39.21 4.74
N MET A 42 14.57 39.38 4.47
CA MET A 42 13.52 38.55 5.09
C MET A 42 13.66 37.09 4.65
N PRO A 43 13.53 36.10 5.56
CA PRO A 43 13.32 34.70 5.18
C PRO A 43 12.05 34.59 4.32
N LYS A 44 12.04 33.68 3.33
CA LYS A 44 10.86 33.43 2.48
C LYS A 44 9.66 33.10 3.36
N LEU A 45 8.68 34.00 3.38
CA LEU A 45 7.47 33.90 4.19
C LEU A 45 6.43 33.07 3.43
N ASP A 46 6.47 31.74 3.56
CA ASP A 46 5.37 30.85 3.14
C ASP A 46 4.33 30.71 4.28
N ALA A 47 4.05 31.81 4.99
CA ALA A 47 3.10 31.86 6.09
C ALA A 47 1.80 32.54 5.64
N PHE A 48 0.69 31.82 5.72
CA PHE A 48 -0.65 32.35 5.46
C PHE A 48 -1.30 32.78 6.77
N ILE A 49 -1.97 33.92 6.76
CA ILE A 49 -2.83 34.40 7.86
C ILE A 49 -4.24 34.59 7.31
N ALA A 50 -5.24 34.05 8.00
CA ALA A 50 -6.64 34.17 7.60
C ALA A 50 -7.12 35.64 7.71
N PRO A 51 -7.77 36.19 6.67
CA PRO A 51 -8.35 37.54 6.73
C PRO A 51 -9.38 37.67 7.86
N GLY A 52 -9.31 38.76 8.64
CA GLY A 52 -10.26 39.06 9.72
C GLY A 52 -10.05 38.28 11.03
N ALA A 53 -8.95 37.53 11.15
CA ALA A 53 -8.65 36.75 12.36
C ALA A 53 -8.16 37.58 13.57
N ALA A 54 -7.81 38.86 13.36
CA ALA A 54 -7.37 39.77 14.41
C ALA A 54 -8.40 40.92 14.60
N PRO A 55 -8.82 41.24 15.83
CA PRO A 55 -9.67 42.40 16.08
C PRO A 55 -8.96 43.69 15.67
N GLU A 56 -9.69 44.62 15.06
CA GLU A 56 -9.14 45.92 14.64
C GLU A 56 -8.55 46.68 15.84
N GLY A 57 -7.33 47.21 15.69
CA GLY A 57 -6.62 47.98 16.72
C GLY A 57 -5.79 47.17 17.71
N VAL A 58 -5.77 45.83 17.62
CA VAL A 58 -4.94 44.98 18.49
C VAL A 58 -3.52 44.85 17.94
N LYS A 59 -2.52 45.15 18.77
CA LYS A 59 -1.10 44.97 18.40
C LYS A 59 -0.77 43.48 18.31
N LEU A 60 -0.43 43.02 17.11
CA LEU A 60 0.07 41.66 16.90
C LEU A 60 1.44 41.46 17.54
N ARG A 61 1.72 40.23 17.91
CA ARG A 61 2.91 39.80 18.63
C ARG A 61 3.62 38.75 17.81
N ASP A 62 4.94 38.91 17.67
CA ASP A 62 5.76 37.94 16.98
C ASP A 62 5.94 36.71 17.87
N VAL A 63 5.60 35.55 17.34
CA VAL A 63 5.70 34.27 18.05
C VAL A 63 6.60 33.37 17.22
N PRO A 64 7.92 33.35 17.52
CA PRO A 64 8.85 32.46 16.84
C PRO A 64 8.64 31.03 17.31
N MET A 65 8.59 30.10 16.38
CA MET A 65 8.33 28.68 16.60
C MET A 65 9.40 27.83 15.89
N GLU A 66 9.85 26.79 16.57
CA GLU A 66 10.72 25.77 15.99
C GLU A 66 10.26 24.39 16.44
N ALA A 67 10.50 23.38 15.60
CA ALA A 67 10.24 22.00 15.96
C ALA A 67 11.55 21.20 15.94
N LYS A 68 11.66 20.25 16.85
CA LYS A 68 12.81 19.35 16.99
C LYS A 68 12.33 17.91 16.97
N LEU A 69 13.14 17.02 16.41
CA LEU A 69 12.83 15.57 16.43
C LEU A 69 12.96 14.98 17.83
N THR A 70 13.86 15.52 18.66
CA THR A 70 14.12 15.14 20.06
C THR A 70 14.33 16.39 20.91
N ALA A 71 14.21 16.28 22.24
CA ALA A 71 14.40 17.41 23.16
C ALA A 71 15.77 18.11 23.00
N ASP A 72 16.84 17.31 22.92
CA ASP A 72 18.21 17.80 22.78
C ASP A 72 18.65 17.98 21.32
N GLY A 73 17.73 17.77 20.37
CA GLY A 73 18.00 17.83 18.94
C GLY A 73 18.18 19.25 18.41
N ARG A 74 18.69 19.33 17.17
CA ARG A 74 18.66 20.56 16.38
C ARG A 74 17.26 20.81 15.82
N PRO A 75 16.88 22.07 15.57
CA PRO A 75 15.66 22.39 14.85
C PRO A 75 15.60 21.69 13.48
N VAL A 76 14.39 21.28 13.10
CA VAL A 76 14.10 20.74 11.77
C VAL A 76 13.95 21.90 10.81
N GLU A 77 14.82 21.97 9.81
CA GLU A 77 14.89 23.08 8.87
C GLU A 77 13.89 22.97 7.70
N GLU A 78 13.40 21.76 7.39
CA GLU A 78 12.54 21.52 6.23
C GLU A 78 11.51 20.41 6.47
N GLY A 79 10.42 20.43 5.69
CA GLY A 79 9.37 19.40 5.70
C GLY A 79 8.34 19.51 6.82
N LEU A 80 8.40 20.55 7.65
CA LEU A 80 7.38 20.88 8.64
C LEU A 80 6.14 21.49 7.98
N SER A 81 4.98 21.20 8.55
CA SER A 81 3.73 21.92 8.28
C SER A 81 3.13 22.39 9.61
N TRP A 82 2.95 23.70 9.73
CA TRP A 82 2.44 24.40 10.90
C TRP A 82 1.01 24.85 10.67
N TYR A 83 0.17 24.70 11.68
CA TYR A 83 -1.21 25.18 11.70
C TYR A 83 -1.53 25.77 13.07
N VAL A 84 -2.04 27.00 13.09
CA VAL A 84 -2.46 27.72 14.30
C VAL A 84 -3.97 27.86 14.26
N PHE A 85 -4.66 27.34 15.26
CA PHE A 85 -6.10 27.34 15.37
C PHE A 85 -6.60 28.21 16.53
N SER A 86 -7.77 28.82 16.36
CA SER A 86 -8.51 29.43 17.46
C SER A 86 -9.05 28.34 18.40
N PRO A 87 -9.05 28.55 19.72
CA PRO A 87 -9.60 27.61 20.69
C PRO A 87 -11.14 27.66 20.72
N ILE A 88 -11.73 28.72 20.15
CA ILE A 88 -13.18 28.88 20.02
C ILE A 88 -13.59 28.27 18.69
N ALA A 89 -14.47 27.26 18.75
CA ALA A 89 -15.05 26.64 17.56
C ALA A 89 -15.93 27.63 16.78
N GLY A 90 -15.87 27.56 15.46
CA GLY A 90 -16.73 28.33 14.57
C GLY A 90 -18.16 27.81 14.55
N SER A 91 -19.01 28.44 13.74
CA SER A 91 -20.41 28.04 13.55
C SER A 91 -20.59 26.62 12.98
N ASP A 92 -19.54 26.07 12.38
CA ASP A 92 -19.48 24.70 11.86
C ASP A 92 -19.00 23.66 12.91
N GLY A 93 -18.73 24.10 14.14
CA GLY A 93 -18.23 23.26 15.22
C GLY A 93 -16.75 22.88 15.10
N LYS A 94 -16.02 23.40 14.10
CA LYS A 94 -14.59 23.15 13.91
C LYS A 94 -13.76 24.32 14.43
N LEU A 95 -12.50 24.05 14.77
CA LEU A 95 -11.56 25.09 15.18
C LEU A 95 -11.13 25.90 13.94
N PRO A 96 -11.35 27.23 13.90
CA PRO A 96 -10.92 28.06 12.78
C PRO A 96 -9.40 28.08 12.65
N LEU A 97 -8.89 27.91 11.41
CA LEU A 97 -7.47 28.10 11.10
C LEU A 97 -7.16 29.59 11.03
N ILE A 98 -6.23 30.04 11.87
CA ILE A 98 -5.78 31.43 12.00
C ILE A 98 -4.56 31.69 11.14
N ALA A 99 -3.59 30.78 11.19
CA ALA A 99 -2.37 30.89 10.40
C ALA A 99 -1.81 29.50 10.06
N SER A 100 -1.02 29.42 8.99
CA SER A 100 -0.28 28.21 8.64
C SER A 100 1.06 28.56 8.01
N ALA A 101 2.03 27.66 8.09
CA ALA A 101 3.33 27.80 7.43
C ALA A 101 3.87 26.44 7.01
N LYS A 102 4.79 26.40 6.05
CA LYS A 102 5.46 25.17 5.59
C LYS A 102 6.97 25.37 5.50
N GLY A 103 7.73 24.28 5.63
CA GLY A 103 9.19 24.31 5.53
C GLY A 103 9.84 24.03 6.88
N GLY A 104 10.42 25.04 7.52
CA GLY A 104 11.22 24.91 8.74
C GLY A 104 10.65 25.66 9.93
N PRO A 105 11.51 26.26 10.78
CA PRO A 105 11.08 27.21 11.79
C PRO A 105 10.21 28.33 11.19
N ALA A 106 9.19 28.76 11.93
CA ALA A 106 8.22 29.73 11.49
C ALA A 106 8.04 30.83 12.53
N ALA A 107 7.66 32.04 12.11
CA ALA A 107 7.31 33.14 13.00
C ALA A 107 5.92 33.63 12.63
N PHE A 108 5.01 33.65 13.61
CA PHE A 108 3.62 34.05 13.40
C PHE A 108 3.32 35.36 14.13
N GLN A 109 2.57 36.23 13.47
CA GLN A 109 2.05 37.44 14.08
C GLN A 109 0.64 37.16 14.62
N LEU A 110 0.53 37.01 15.94
CA LEU A 110 -0.72 36.63 16.62
C LEU A 110 -1.19 37.73 17.56
N ALA A 111 -2.50 37.89 17.70
CA ALA A 111 -3.07 38.75 18.72
C ALA A 111 -2.89 38.11 20.11
N PRO A 112 -2.90 38.89 21.21
CA PRO A 112 -2.98 38.32 22.55
C PRO A 112 -4.21 37.42 22.72
N GLY A 113 -4.01 36.24 23.29
CA GLY A 113 -5.07 35.24 23.42
C GLY A 113 -4.55 33.81 23.46
N ASP A 114 -5.49 32.87 23.55
CA ASP A 114 -5.20 31.44 23.53
C ASP A 114 -5.30 30.88 22.10
N TYR A 115 -4.48 29.89 21.78
CA TYR A 115 -4.41 29.20 20.48
C TYR A 115 -4.05 27.73 20.65
N PHE A 116 -4.37 26.91 19.65
CA PHE A 116 -3.80 25.58 19.48
C PHE A 116 -2.84 25.57 18.29
N VAL A 117 -1.59 25.20 18.53
CA VAL A 117 -0.58 25.08 17.48
C VAL A 117 -0.35 23.61 17.21
N ASN A 118 -0.60 23.18 15.98
CA ASN A 118 -0.21 21.88 15.46
C ASN A 118 1.02 22.04 14.57
N VAL A 119 2.00 21.16 14.77
CA VAL A 119 3.12 20.99 13.84
C VAL A 119 3.23 19.52 13.46
N SER A 120 3.50 19.29 12.17
CA SER A 120 3.63 17.95 11.60
C SER A 120 4.88 17.83 10.75
N PHE A 121 5.49 16.64 10.78
CA PHE A 121 6.60 16.20 9.96
C PHE A 121 6.26 14.83 9.35
N GLY A 122 5.66 14.85 8.15
CA GLY A 122 5.05 13.66 7.56
C GLY A 122 3.82 13.19 8.35
N ARG A 123 3.85 11.98 8.90
CA ARG A 123 2.79 11.47 9.80
C ARG A 123 3.07 11.80 11.27
N ALA A 124 4.29 12.20 11.61
CA ALA A 124 4.60 12.61 12.96
C ALA A 124 4.03 13.99 13.25
N GLY A 125 3.48 14.22 14.43
CA GLY A 125 3.02 15.56 14.81
C GLY A 125 2.71 15.72 16.28
N VAL A 126 2.58 16.97 16.70
CA VAL A 126 2.18 17.35 18.06
C VAL A 126 1.29 18.58 18.01
N THR A 127 0.34 18.65 18.95
CA THR A 127 -0.50 19.83 19.17
C THR A 127 -0.25 20.37 20.57
N LYS A 128 0.02 21.68 20.68
CA LYS A 128 0.27 22.37 21.95
C LYS A 128 -0.65 23.57 22.11
N LYS A 129 -1.14 23.81 23.33
CA LYS A 129 -1.80 25.06 23.68
C LYS A 129 -0.76 26.18 23.78
N LEU A 130 -1.04 27.31 23.13
CA LEU A 130 -0.23 28.52 23.17
C LEU A 130 -1.08 29.64 23.79
N THR A 131 -0.51 30.38 24.73
CA THR A 131 -1.10 31.61 25.26
C THR A 131 -0.18 32.77 24.92
N VAL A 132 -0.67 33.73 24.15
CA VAL A 132 0.04 34.94 23.76
C VAL A 132 -0.34 36.04 24.76
N PRO A 133 0.61 36.56 25.56
CA PRO A 133 0.32 37.59 26.55
C PRO A 133 0.02 38.95 25.89
N ALA A 134 -0.72 39.79 26.61
CA ALA A 134 -1.05 41.15 26.16
C ALA A 134 0.19 42.07 26.11
N GLU A 135 1.13 41.89 27.03
CA GLU A 135 2.34 42.70 27.19
C GLU A 135 3.59 41.81 27.23
N GLY A 136 4.79 42.39 27.08
CA GLY A 136 6.07 41.66 27.09
C GLY A 136 6.52 41.08 25.75
N GLU A 137 7.66 40.38 25.73
CA GLU A 137 8.10 39.59 24.58
C GLU A 137 7.54 38.17 24.67
N VAL A 138 7.32 37.50 23.54
CA VAL A 138 6.89 36.10 23.51
C VAL A 138 8.12 35.23 23.31
N ASP A 139 8.40 34.36 24.28
CA ASP A 139 9.50 33.42 24.17
C ASP A 139 9.33 32.48 22.98
N LYS A 140 10.45 32.03 22.43
CA LYS A 140 10.44 31.06 21.34
C LYS A 140 9.74 29.76 21.77
N GLN A 141 8.76 29.36 20.98
CA GLN A 141 8.00 28.14 21.20
C GLN A 141 8.71 26.95 20.55
N VAL A 142 9.27 26.08 21.38
CA VAL A 142 9.91 24.83 20.92
C VAL A 142 8.92 23.68 21.03
N MET A 143 8.70 22.97 19.91
CA MET A 143 7.88 21.77 19.83
C MET A 143 8.78 20.54 19.67
N VAL A 144 8.69 19.58 20.60
CA VAL A 144 9.36 18.28 20.46
C VAL A 144 8.38 17.32 19.80
N LEU A 145 8.73 16.84 18.62
CA LEU A 145 7.87 15.95 17.82
C LEU A 145 7.98 14.49 18.25
N ASP A 146 9.09 14.12 18.91
CA ASP A 146 9.49 12.74 19.15
C ASP A 146 9.38 11.92 17.87
N ALA A 147 10.00 12.39 16.78
CA ALA A 147 9.80 11.82 15.44
C ALA A 147 11.03 11.08 14.93
N GLY A 148 10.81 9.91 14.34
CA GLY A 148 11.82 9.08 13.67
C GLY A 148 11.44 8.78 12.22
N GLY A 149 12.39 8.22 11.49
CA GLY A 149 12.17 7.68 10.14
C GLY A 149 12.09 6.16 10.18
N LEU A 150 11.25 5.59 9.34
CA LEU A 150 11.17 4.15 9.07
C LEU A 150 11.38 3.91 7.58
N LEU A 151 12.34 3.05 7.26
CA LEU A 151 12.64 2.60 5.91
C LEU A 151 12.42 1.08 5.84
N LEU A 152 11.45 0.67 5.04
CA LEU A 152 11.07 -0.73 4.88
C LEU A 152 11.56 -1.28 3.54
N ASN A 153 12.10 -2.48 3.58
CA ASN A 153 12.46 -3.25 2.40
C ASN A 153 12.16 -4.73 2.66
N ALA A 154 12.16 -5.55 1.62
CA ALA A 154 12.04 -6.98 1.78
C ALA A 154 12.84 -7.77 0.75
N VAL A 155 13.17 -8.99 1.14
CA VAL A 155 13.81 -10.02 0.30
C VAL A 155 13.03 -11.31 0.44
N SER A 156 13.21 -12.24 -0.48
CA SER A 156 12.62 -13.58 -0.39
C SER A 156 13.67 -14.67 -0.25
N GLY A 157 13.43 -15.66 0.60
CA GLY A 157 14.42 -16.69 0.92
C GLY A 157 15.69 -16.05 1.49
N THR A 158 16.88 -16.57 1.16
CA THR A 158 18.13 -16.06 1.73
C THR A 158 18.46 -14.64 1.29
N ASP A 159 18.26 -14.30 0.02
CA ASP A 159 18.60 -12.98 -0.53
C ASP A 159 17.94 -12.67 -1.90
N ALA A 160 16.85 -13.36 -2.26
CA ALA A 160 16.24 -13.13 -3.57
C ALA A 160 15.56 -11.75 -3.59
N ARG A 161 15.96 -10.91 -4.54
CA ARG A 161 15.39 -9.57 -4.69
C ARG A 161 13.94 -9.65 -5.15
N ILE A 162 13.06 -9.00 -4.40
CA ILE A 162 11.65 -8.81 -4.78
C ILE A 162 11.54 -7.57 -5.67
N ARG A 163 10.73 -7.63 -6.73
CA ARG A 163 10.49 -6.45 -7.56
C ARG A 163 9.64 -5.42 -6.80
N PRO A 164 9.94 -4.11 -6.89
CA PRO A 164 9.23 -3.09 -6.13
C PRO A 164 7.71 -3.04 -6.37
N ASP A 165 7.25 -3.39 -7.58
CA ASP A 165 5.83 -3.44 -7.97
C ASP A 165 5.05 -4.60 -7.33
N GLN A 166 5.74 -5.57 -6.75
CA GLN A 166 5.15 -6.71 -6.06
C GLN A 166 5.23 -6.59 -4.54
N LEU A 167 5.75 -5.49 -4.00
CA LEU A 167 6.01 -5.34 -2.58
C LEU A 167 5.31 -4.10 -2.05
N SER A 168 4.43 -4.30 -1.08
CA SER A 168 3.74 -3.22 -0.38
C SER A 168 3.89 -3.41 1.13
N PHE A 169 3.81 -2.29 1.85
CA PHE A 169 3.76 -2.29 3.31
C PHE A 169 2.59 -1.47 3.81
N SER A 170 2.00 -1.96 4.89
CA SER A 170 0.98 -1.26 5.67
C SER A 170 1.45 -1.15 7.13
N ILE A 171 1.29 0.02 7.71
CA ILE A 171 1.71 0.37 9.06
C ILE A 171 0.46 0.56 9.90
N TYR A 172 0.39 -0.14 11.03
CA TYR A 172 -0.69 -0.07 11.99
C TYR A 172 -0.14 0.35 13.37
N SER A 173 -1.02 0.91 14.20
CA SER A 173 -0.72 1.22 15.60
C SER A 173 -0.46 -0.05 16.41
N SER A 174 0.42 0.07 17.41
CA SER A 174 0.60 -0.94 18.45
C SER A 174 -0.62 -1.08 19.36
N GLU A 175 -1.44 -0.03 19.48
CA GLU A 175 -2.69 -0.09 20.22
C GLU A 175 -3.77 -0.83 19.43
N VAL A 176 -4.44 -1.74 20.13
CA VAL A 176 -5.66 -2.42 19.66
C VAL A 176 -6.84 -1.61 20.20
N ARG A 177 -7.75 -1.21 19.32
CA ARG A 177 -8.93 -0.45 19.71
C ARG A 177 -9.99 -1.36 20.34
N ASP A 178 -11.05 -0.75 20.87
CA ASP A 178 -12.16 -1.46 21.52
C ASP A 178 -12.87 -2.48 20.60
N ASP A 179 -12.76 -2.30 19.28
CA ASP A 179 -13.28 -3.22 18.26
C ASP A 179 -12.36 -4.43 18.00
N GLY A 180 -11.19 -4.51 18.65
CA GLY A 180 -10.20 -5.56 18.46
C GLY A 180 -9.26 -5.32 17.27
N GLU A 181 -9.44 -4.23 16.51
CA GLU A 181 -8.64 -3.90 15.34
C GLU A 181 -7.53 -2.89 15.67
N ARG A 182 -6.44 -2.98 14.92
CA ARG A 182 -5.35 -2.01 15.01
C ARG A 182 -5.63 -0.80 14.12
N GLY A 183 -5.16 0.35 14.55
CA GLY A 183 -5.29 1.56 13.75
C GLY A 183 -4.38 1.62 12.56
N LEU A 184 -4.96 1.61 11.35
CA LEU A 184 -4.20 1.89 10.13
C LEU A 184 -3.62 3.30 10.20
N VAL A 185 -2.29 3.39 10.12
CA VAL A 185 -1.52 4.64 10.08
C VAL A 185 -1.23 5.04 8.63
N MET A 186 -0.84 4.06 7.81
CA MET A 186 -0.54 4.24 6.40
C MET A 186 -0.58 2.89 5.68
N ALA A 187 -1.13 2.84 4.48
CA ALA A 187 -1.16 1.66 3.61
C ALA A 187 -0.37 1.91 2.32
N ASP A 188 -0.17 0.86 1.53
CA ASP A 188 0.36 0.91 0.16
C ASP A 188 1.73 1.61 0.05
N ILE A 189 2.58 1.45 1.07
CA ILE A 189 3.91 2.05 1.07
C ILE A 189 4.82 1.23 0.16
N SER A 190 5.46 1.88 -0.80
CA SER A 190 6.48 1.27 -1.64
C SER A 190 7.78 1.02 -0.87
N PRO A 191 8.53 -0.05 -1.20
CA PRO A 191 9.82 -0.33 -0.57
C PRO A 191 10.81 0.82 -0.76
N ASN A 192 11.72 0.96 0.20
CA ASN A 192 12.75 2.00 0.23
C ASN A 192 12.19 3.44 0.29
N THR A 193 10.95 3.59 0.79
CA THR A 193 10.35 4.90 1.09
C THR A 193 10.55 5.24 2.57
N VAL A 194 11.05 6.45 2.86
CA VAL A 194 11.17 6.93 4.24
C VAL A 194 9.83 7.44 4.74
N VAL A 195 9.24 6.74 5.70
CA VAL A 195 8.02 7.16 6.40
C VAL A 195 8.41 7.81 7.71
N ARG A 196 7.92 9.03 7.95
CA ARG A 196 8.20 9.79 9.18
C ARG A 196 7.06 9.59 10.17
N LEU A 197 7.36 9.06 11.34
CA LEU A 197 6.39 8.68 12.37
C LEU A 197 6.84 9.20 13.73
N ASN A 198 5.90 9.36 14.66
CA ASN A 198 6.26 9.53 16.06
C ASN A 198 7.02 8.28 16.55
N ALA A 199 7.83 8.42 17.58
CA ALA A 199 8.54 7.34 18.20
C ALA A 199 7.55 6.42 18.90
N GLY A 200 7.77 5.11 18.76
CA GLY A 200 6.83 4.11 19.21
C GLY A 200 7.00 2.80 18.47
N THR A 201 6.29 1.78 18.94
CA THR A 201 6.20 0.50 18.25
C THR A 201 5.05 0.52 17.25
N TYR A 202 5.28 0.00 16.06
CA TYR A 202 4.26 -0.12 15.02
C TYR A 202 4.16 -1.55 14.53
N HIS A 203 2.93 -1.97 14.21
CA HIS A 203 2.68 -3.27 13.60
C HIS A 203 2.72 -3.14 12.09
N ILE A 204 3.70 -3.77 11.46
CA ILE A 204 3.94 -3.69 10.02
C ILE A 204 3.43 -4.96 9.36
N VAL A 205 2.62 -4.78 8.31
CA VAL A 205 2.21 -5.85 7.41
C VAL A 205 2.96 -5.65 6.11
N SER A 206 3.75 -6.64 5.70
CA SER A 206 4.44 -6.68 4.43
C SER A 206 3.78 -7.72 3.54
N GLU A 207 3.40 -7.31 2.34
CA GLU A 207 2.75 -8.17 1.36
C GLU A 207 3.68 -8.34 0.15
N TYR A 208 3.86 -9.58 -0.28
CA TYR A 208 4.62 -9.93 -1.47
C TYR A 208 3.69 -10.57 -2.50
N GLY A 209 3.36 -9.82 -3.55
CA GLY A 209 2.32 -10.16 -4.50
C GLY A 209 0.93 -10.07 -3.89
N SER A 210 -0.06 -10.65 -4.57
CA SER A 210 -1.49 -10.45 -4.27
C SER A 210 -2.20 -11.71 -3.79
N VAL A 211 -1.46 -12.75 -3.39
CA VAL A 211 -2.03 -14.08 -3.14
C VAL A 211 -2.00 -14.42 -1.65
N ASN A 212 -0.92 -15.01 -1.15
CA ASN A 212 -0.86 -15.53 0.22
C ASN A 212 0.49 -15.30 0.93
N ALA A 213 1.39 -14.50 0.36
CA ALA A 213 2.68 -14.20 0.97
C ALA A 213 2.61 -12.88 1.77
N VAL A 214 2.25 -13.00 3.05
CA VAL A 214 2.13 -11.88 3.99
C VAL A 214 2.96 -12.15 5.24
N ILE A 215 3.76 -11.18 5.65
CA ILE A 215 4.54 -11.20 6.90
C ILE A 215 4.08 -10.06 7.80
N ARG A 216 4.01 -10.33 9.10
CA ARG A 216 3.66 -9.35 10.14
C ARG A 216 4.83 -9.22 11.11
N ALA A 217 5.19 -7.99 11.45
CA ALA A 217 6.29 -7.71 12.37
C ALA A 217 6.04 -6.43 13.17
N ASP A 218 6.44 -6.43 14.44
CA ASP A 218 6.43 -5.21 15.25
C ASP A 218 7.81 -4.55 15.18
N ILE A 219 7.85 -3.26 14.81
CA ILE A 219 9.08 -2.50 14.63
C ILE A 219 9.05 -1.25 15.50
N GLN A 220 10.15 -1.03 16.23
CA GLN A 220 10.35 0.17 17.04
C GLN A 220 10.92 1.31 16.18
N VAL A 221 10.23 2.45 16.19
CA VAL A 221 10.72 3.72 15.67
C VAL A 221 11.29 4.54 16.82
N GLU A 222 12.52 5.01 16.65
CA GLU A 222 13.21 5.84 17.64
C GLU A 222 13.28 7.30 17.18
N ALA A 223 13.06 8.22 18.12
CA ALA A 223 13.10 9.65 17.83
C ALA A 223 14.51 10.09 17.39
N GLY A 224 14.57 10.91 16.35
CA GLY A 224 15.81 11.45 15.79
C GLY A 224 16.67 10.44 14.99
N LYS A 225 16.20 9.21 14.79
CA LYS A 225 16.92 8.17 14.04
C LYS A 225 16.14 7.71 12.80
N LEU A 226 16.86 7.10 11.87
CA LEU A 226 16.29 6.33 10.77
C LEU A 226 16.40 4.85 11.11
N THR A 227 15.26 4.20 11.35
CA THR A 227 15.17 2.75 11.52
C THR A 227 15.05 2.10 10.14
N GLU A 228 16.01 1.27 9.77
CA GLU A 228 15.98 0.46 8.55
C GLU A 228 15.64 -0.98 8.89
N ALA A 229 14.63 -1.54 8.23
CA ALA A 229 14.22 -2.92 8.44
C ALA A 229 14.05 -3.63 7.10
N THR A 230 14.69 -4.80 6.97
CA THR A 230 14.51 -5.70 5.83
C THR A 230 13.75 -6.93 6.28
N ILE A 231 12.54 -7.10 5.75
CA ILE A 231 11.67 -8.24 6.04
C ILE A 231 12.02 -9.40 5.12
N GLN A 232 12.10 -10.61 5.67
CA GLN A 232 12.37 -11.81 4.91
C GLN A 232 11.06 -12.56 4.64
N HIS A 233 10.63 -12.59 3.39
CA HIS A 233 9.50 -13.41 2.93
C HIS A 233 9.94 -14.85 2.69
N ARG A 234 9.04 -15.78 2.98
CA ARG A 234 9.17 -17.19 2.57
C ARG A 234 8.22 -17.46 1.42
N ALA A 235 8.57 -16.98 0.23
CA ALA A 235 7.70 -17.07 -0.95
C ALA A 235 8.52 -17.09 -2.25
N ALA A 236 7.90 -17.42 -3.38
CA ALA A 236 8.54 -17.26 -4.67
C ALA A 236 7.53 -16.93 -5.75
N GLN A 237 8.01 -16.34 -6.83
CA GLN A 237 7.21 -16.14 -8.03
C GLN A 237 7.19 -17.42 -8.84
N ILE A 238 5.99 -17.90 -9.12
CA ILE A 238 5.74 -19.11 -9.91
C ILE A 238 5.04 -18.70 -11.20
N THR A 239 5.56 -19.17 -12.33
CA THR A 239 4.91 -19.06 -13.64
C THR A 239 4.28 -20.39 -13.97
N PHE A 240 3.04 -20.40 -14.43
CA PHE A 240 2.38 -21.64 -14.86
C PHE A 240 2.25 -21.69 -16.37
N LYS A 241 2.34 -22.89 -16.94
CA LYS A 241 2.01 -23.15 -18.34
C LYS A 241 1.46 -24.55 -18.54
N LEU A 242 0.41 -24.66 -19.34
CA LEU A 242 -0.17 -25.93 -19.76
C LEU A 242 0.48 -26.28 -21.09
N VAL A 243 1.10 -27.45 -21.19
CA VAL A 243 1.84 -27.86 -22.38
C VAL A 243 1.43 -29.27 -22.81
N SER A 244 1.52 -29.57 -24.11
CA SER A 244 1.26 -30.92 -24.61
C SER A 244 2.38 -31.90 -24.21
N ASP A 245 3.62 -31.47 -24.41
CA ASP A 245 4.84 -32.19 -24.05
C ASP A 245 5.76 -31.29 -23.21
N ALA A 246 6.64 -31.91 -22.42
CA ALA A 246 7.57 -31.18 -21.55
C ALA A 246 8.44 -30.21 -22.37
N GLY A 247 8.55 -28.96 -21.91
CA GLY A 247 9.23 -27.88 -22.62
C GLY A 247 8.49 -27.35 -23.87
N GLY A 248 7.26 -27.80 -24.11
CA GLY A 248 6.43 -27.36 -25.23
C GLY A 248 5.88 -25.95 -25.09
N GLU A 249 5.12 -25.52 -26.11
CA GLU A 249 4.44 -24.23 -26.11
C GLU A 249 3.24 -24.23 -25.15
N ALA A 250 3.01 -23.08 -24.50
CA ALA A 250 1.88 -22.92 -23.60
C ALA A 250 0.57 -22.82 -24.37
N ILE A 251 -0.41 -23.58 -23.92
CA ILE A 251 -1.75 -23.58 -24.50
C ILE A 251 -2.53 -22.36 -23.99
N ALA A 252 -3.00 -21.56 -24.94
CA ALA A 252 -3.84 -20.40 -24.68
C ALA A 252 -5.22 -20.77 -24.11
N ASP A 253 -5.95 -19.77 -23.61
CA ASP A 253 -7.29 -19.90 -23.05
C ASP A 253 -7.39 -20.95 -21.92
N THR A 254 -6.30 -21.07 -21.15
CA THR A 254 -6.25 -21.95 -19.98
C THR A 254 -6.68 -21.19 -18.73
N ALA A 255 -7.67 -21.73 -18.04
CA ALA A 255 -8.11 -21.27 -16.73
C ALA A 255 -7.34 -22.05 -15.65
N TRP A 256 -6.72 -21.33 -14.73
CA TRP A 256 -5.88 -21.83 -13.66
C TRP A 256 -6.57 -21.65 -12.32
N SER A 257 -6.51 -22.69 -11.49
CA SER A 257 -6.80 -22.63 -10.06
C SER A 257 -5.64 -23.26 -9.31
N ILE A 258 -5.08 -22.53 -8.37
CA ILE A 258 -3.97 -23.00 -7.52
C ILE A 258 -4.56 -23.32 -6.15
N LEU A 259 -4.36 -24.57 -5.72
CA LEU A 259 -4.90 -25.09 -4.48
C LEU A 259 -3.77 -25.32 -3.48
N THR A 260 -4.05 -25.09 -2.19
CA THR A 260 -3.17 -25.54 -1.09
C THR A 260 -3.18 -27.06 -0.99
N ALA A 261 -2.29 -27.62 -0.17
CA ALA A 261 -2.33 -29.04 0.19
C ALA A 261 -3.67 -29.48 0.84
N ALA A 262 -4.44 -28.55 1.41
CA ALA A 262 -5.77 -28.83 1.96
C ALA A 262 -6.89 -28.81 0.89
N GLY A 263 -6.58 -28.38 -0.33
CA GLY A 263 -7.55 -28.25 -1.43
C GLY A 263 -8.21 -26.88 -1.54
N ASP A 264 -7.86 -25.92 -0.68
CA ASP A 264 -8.39 -24.57 -0.73
C ASP A 264 -7.80 -23.77 -1.90
N SER A 265 -8.65 -23.08 -2.67
CA SER A 265 -8.20 -22.18 -3.75
C SER A 265 -7.51 -20.94 -3.16
N VAL A 266 -6.27 -20.71 -3.56
CA VAL A 266 -5.50 -19.52 -3.17
C VAL A 266 -5.35 -18.51 -4.30
N GLY A 267 -5.39 -18.95 -5.55
CA GLY A 267 -5.20 -18.06 -6.69
C GLY A 267 -5.84 -18.62 -7.96
N GLU A 268 -6.39 -17.72 -8.76
CA GLU A 268 -7.06 -18.05 -10.02
C GLU A 268 -6.61 -17.09 -11.11
N SER A 269 -6.54 -17.58 -12.35
CA SER A 269 -6.20 -16.74 -13.50
C SER A 269 -6.64 -17.38 -14.80
N VAL A 270 -6.82 -16.57 -15.85
CA VAL A 270 -7.04 -17.05 -17.22
C VAL A 270 -5.95 -16.47 -18.10
N SER A 271 -4.96 -17.29 -18.43
CA SER A 271 -3.78 -16.90 -19.21
C SER A 271 -3.02 -18.14 -19.68
N ALA A 272 -2.27 -18.02 -20.77
CA ALA A 272 -1.30 -19.04 -21.18
C ALA A 272 -0.11 -19.12 -20.22
N PHE A 273 0.25 -17.98 -19.60
CA PHE A 273 1.42 -17.83 -18.72
C PHE A 273 1.09 -16.97 -17.48
N PRO A 274 0.16 -17.39 -16.60
CA PRO A 274 -0.08 -16.64 -15.38
C PRO A 274 1.14 -16.71 -14.47
N THR A 275 1.41 -15.60 -13.80
CA THR A 275 2.48 -15.48 -12.82
C THR A 275 1.86 -15.11 -11.48
N MET A 276 2.21 -15.86 -10.43
CA MET A 276 1.70 -15.63 -9.08
C MET A 276 2.85 -15.69 -8.08
N VAL A 277 2.76 -14.92 -6.99
CA VAL A 277 3.68 -15.06 -5.86
C VAL A 277 3.01 -15.96 -4.83
N LEU A 278 3.66 -17.05 -4.46
CA LEU A 278 3.12 -18.02 -3.51
C LEU A 278 4.05 -18.15 -2.31
N ALA A 279 3.47 -18.27 -1.11
CA ALA A 279 4.21 -18.64 0.09
C ALA A 279 4.84 -20.04 -0.06
N GLU A 280 5.94 -20.28 0.64
CA GLU A 280 6.62 -21.58 0.68
C GLU A 280 5.67 -22.68 1.18
N GLY A 281 5.60 -23.80 0.45
CA GLY A 281 4.67 -24.88 0.77
C GLY A 281 4.39 -25.81 -0.40
N GLY A 282 3.54 -26.82 -0.14
CA GLY A 282 3.02 -27.74 -1.15
C GLY A 282 1.68 -27.24 -1.73
N TYR A 283 1.55 -27.33 -3.05
CA TYR A 283 0.40 -26.85 -3.80
C TYR A 283 0.04 -27.80 -4.94
N SER A 284 -1.16 -27.62 -5.48
CA SER A 284 -1.64 -28.26 -6.69
C SER A 284 -2.08 -27.21 -7.70
N ALA A 285 -1.59 -27.31 -8.93
CA ALA A 285 -2.01 -26.46 -10.05
C ALA A 285 -3.04 -27.22 -10.89
N VAL A 286 -4.25 -26.67 -10.96
CA VAL A 286 -5.35 -27.19 -11.78
C VAL A 286 -5.50 -26.30 -13.00
N ALA A 287 -5.23 -26.86 -14.17
CA ALA A 287 -5.40 -26.21 -15.47
C ALA A 287 -6.64 -26.77 -16.16
N ARG A 288 -7.62 -25.91 -16.44
CA ARG A 288 -8.79 -26.22 -17.25
C ARG A 288 -8.63 -25.59 -18.63
N ASN A 289 -8.71 -26.43 -19.67
CA ASN A 289 -8.75 -25.98 -21.05
C ASN A 289 -9.93 -26.65 -21.74
N LYS A 290 -10.89 -25.85 -22.20
CA LYS A 290 -12.18 -26.33 -22.74
C LYS A 290 -12.89 -27.22 -21.69
N ASP A 291 -13.13 -28.49 -22.03
CA ASP A 291 -13.82 -29.47 -21.17
C ASP A 291 -12.86 -30.39 -20.40
N LYS A 292 -11.55 -30.19 -20.54
CA LYS A 292 -10.53 -31.03 -19.92
C LYS A 292 -9.88 -30.32 -18.72
N ILE A 293 -9.61 -31.12 -17.69
CA ILE A 293 -8.95 -30.69 -16.46
C ILE A 293 -7.66 -31.49 -16.32
N TYR A 294 -6.58 -30.76 -16.05
CA TYR A 294 -5.23 -31.27 -15.84
C TYR A 294 -4.74 -30.80 -14.49
N GLN A 295 -4.05 -31.66 -13.76
CA GLN A 295 -3.56 -31.33 -12.42
C GLN A 295 -2.09 -31.73 -12.27
N ARG A 296 -1.33 -30.88 -11.57
CA ARG A 296 0.03 -31.22 -11.14
C ARG A 296 0.33 -30.66 -9.75
N ASP A 297 0.89 -31.49 -8.90
CA ASP A 297 1.40 -31.07 -7.60
C ASP A 297 2.82 -30.49 -7.73
N PHE A 298 3.12 -29.46 -6.94
CA PHE A 298 4.42 -28.80 -6.92
C PHE A 298 4.74 -28.23 -5.53
N THR A 299 6.02 -27.92 -5.30
CA THR A 299 6.50 -27.31 -4.05
C THR A 299 7.13 -25.97 -4.36
N VAL A 300 6.71 -24.96 -3.61
CA VAL A 300 7.29 -23.61 -3.65
C VAL A 300 8.44 -23.57 -2.66
N VAL A 301 9.62 -23.15 -3.12
CA VAL A 301 10.81 -22.93 -2.29
C VAL A 301 11.08 -21.44 -2.23
N ALA A 302 11.23 -20.89 -1.02
CA ALA A 302 11.43 -19.46 -0.83
C ALA A 302 12.61 -18.91 -1.65
N GLY A 303 12.39 -17.78 -2.33
CA GLY A 303 13.38 -17.09 -3.15
C GLY A 303 13.76 -17.81 -4.47
N ARG A 304 13.17 -18.96 -4.78
CA ARG A 304 13.40 -19.67 -6.05
C ARG A 304 12.21 -19.52 -6.98
N ASN A 305 12.31 -18.57 -7.90
CA ASN A 305 11.32 -18.43 -8.94
C ASN A 305 11.41 -19.63 -9.89
N THR A 306 10.28 -20.26 -10.19
CA THR A 306 10.22 -21.47 -10.99
C THR A 306 9.03 -21.46 -11.94
N ASP A 307 9.17 -22.19 -13.04
CA ASP A 307 8.10 -22.44 -13.98
C ASP A 307 7.51 -23.83 -13.71
N VAL A 308 6.19 -23.90 -13.60
CA VAL A 308 5.43 -25.14 -13.38
C VAL A 308 4.71 -25.51 -14.67
N GLU A 309 5.14 -26.63 -15.24
CA GLU A 309 4.54 -27.23 -16.43
C GLU A 309 3.49 -28.26 -16.05
N VAL A 310 2.23 -28.01 -16.40
CA VAL A 310 1.18 -29.03 -16.35
C VAL A 310 1.10 -29.71 -17.71
N LEU A 311 1.21 -31.04 -17.74
CA LEU A 311 1.18 -31.80 -18.98
C LEU A 311 -0.23 -32.24 -19.29
N MET A 312 -0.66 -32.14 -20.56
CA MET A 312 -1.99 -32.59 -20.97
C MET A 312 -2.22 -34.11 -20.81
N LYS A 313 -1.16 -34.89 -20.62
CA LYS A 313 -1.26 -36.32 -20.30
C LYS A 313 -1.68 -36.57 -18.85
N ASP A 314 -1.53 -35.59 -17.97
CA ASP A 314 -1.91 -35.64 -16.55
C ASP A 314 -3.41 -35.28 -16.39
N GLN A 315 -4.25 -35.81 -17.29
CA GLN A 315 -5.68 -35.55 -17.31
C GLN A 315 -6.36 -36.29 -16.16
N GLN A 316 -7.15 -35.57 -15.35
CA GLN A 316 -7.98 -36.22 -14.33
C GLN A 316 -9.14 -36.97 -14.99
N PRO A 317 -9.48 -38.19 -14.53
CA PRO A 317 -10.69 -38.88 -14.96
C PRO A 317 -11.92 -38.00 -14.66
N GLN A 318 -12.74 -37.71 -15.67
CA GLN A 318 -14.02 -37.05 -15.45
C GLN A 318 -14.95 -37.99 -14.67
N PRO A 319 -15.66 -37.51 -13.63
CA PRO A 319 -16.78 -38.26 -13.07
C PRO A 319 -17.78 -38.55 -14.19
N PRO A 320 -18.32 -39.78 -14.30
CA PRO A 320 -19.32 -40.10 -15.32
C PRO A 320 -20.52 -39.16 -15.22
N ALA A 321 -20.91 -38.58 -16.36
CA ALA A 321 -22.05 -37.65 -16.46
C ALA A 321 -23.41 -38.28 -16.06
N ASP A 322 -23.48 -39.60 -15.90
CA ASP A 322 -24.72 -40.34 -15.61
C ASP A 322 -25.16 -40.35 -14.13
N ALA A 323 -24.38 -39.80 -13.20
CA ALA A 323 -24.80 -39.75 -11.78
C ALA A 323 -25.90 -38.71 -11.49
N ALA A 324 -26.26 -37.86 -12.46
CA ALA A 324 -27.34 -36.87 -12.34
C ALA A 324 -28.62 -37.32 -13.07
N ARG A 325 -29.03 -38.59 -12.95
CA ARG A 325 -30.46 -38.91 -13.06
C ARG A 325 -31.09 -38.69 -11.70
N THR A 326 -31.72 -37.52 -11.58
CA THR A 326 -32.72 -37.18 -10.57
C THR A 326 -33.48 -38.41 -10.07
N VAL A 327 -33.23 -38.83 -8.82
CA VAL A 327 -34.24 -39.55 -8.04
C VAL A 327 -35.30 -38.50 -7.74
N GLN A 328 -36.23 -38.33 -8.67
CA GLN A 328 -37.43 -37.54 -8.43
C GLN A 328 -38.17 -38.26 -7.30
N GLN A 329 -38.07 -37.71 -6.08
CA GLN A 329 -38.89 -38.15 -4.96
C GLN A 329 -40.35 -38.00 -5.40
N VAL A 330 -41.01 -39.13 -5.64
CA VAL A 330 -42.46 -39.19 -5.76
C VAL A 330 -43.04 -38.74 -4.41
N PRO A 331 -43.91 -37.71 -4.36
CA PRO A 331 -44.57 -37.33 -3.12
C PRO A 331 -45.33 -38.53 -2.54
N VAL A 332 -45.11 -38.82 -1.27
CA VAL A 332 -45.84 -39.87 -0.53
C VAL A 332 -47.31 -39.47 -0.48
N GLY A 333 -48.16 -40.19 -1.22
CA GLY A 333 -49.61 -39.98 -1.19
C GLY A 333 -50.32 -40.36 -2.48
N THR A 334 -50.25 -41.62 -2.91
CA THR A 334 -51.18 -42.15 -3.92
C THR A 334 -51.38 -43.65 -3.66
N PRO A 335 -52.62 -44.19 -3.70
CA PRO A 335 -52.87 -45.58 -3.32
C PRO A 335 -52.27 -46.56 -4.33
N THR A 336 -51.64 -47.62 -3.81
CA THR A 336 -51.08 -48.72 -4.59
C THR A 336 -52.17 -49.46 -5.36
N PRO A 337 -51.99 -49.79 -6.66
CA PRO A 337 -52.88 -50.70 -7.38
C PRO A 337 -52.82 -52.12 -6.77
N PRO A 338 -53.93 -52.87 -6.75
CA PRO A 338 -53.96 -54.21 -6.19
C PRO A 338 -53.15 -55.18 -7.07
N GLY A 339 -52.10 -55.80 -6.51
CA GLY A 339 -51.43 -56.93 -7.16
C GLY A 339 -49.91 -57.05 -6.98
N VAL A 340 -49.21 -56.15 -6.29
CA VAL A 340 -47.75 -56.26 -6.10
C VAL A 340 -47.42 -56.48 -4.63
N GLN A 341 -46.98 -57.69 -4.28
CA GLN A 341 -46.38 -57.98 -2.97
C GLN A 341 -45.00 -57.32 -2.88
N PRO A 342 -44.69 -56.58 -1.80
CA PRO A 342 -43.33 -56.12 -1.54
C PRO A 342 -42.41 -57.31 -1.28
N ALA A 343 -41.24 -57.34 -1.92
CA ALA A 343 -40.19 -58.30 -1.59
C ALA A 343 -39.67 -58.07 -0.16
N PRO A 344 -39.33 -59.12 0.61
CA PRO A 344 -38.83 -58.97 1.96
C PRO A 344 -37.45 -58.31 1.94
N VAL A 345 -37.34 -57.16 2.60
CA VAL A 345 -36.07 -56.46 2.84
C VAL A 345 -35.33 -57.23 3.94
N GLN A 346 -34.22 -57.89 3.60
CA GLN A 346 -33.33 -58.45 4.60
C GLN A 346 -32.53 -57.31 5.27
N PRO A 347 -32.48 -57.24 6.61
CA PRO A 347 -31.66 -56.25 7.30
C PRO A 347 -30.17 -56.55 7.07
N LEU A 348 -29.38 -55.49 6.91
CA LEU A 348 -27.92 -55.57 6.78
C LEU A 348 -27.29 -56.17 8.05
N PRO A 349 -26.24 -57.01 7.92
CA PRO A 349 -25.57 -57.64 9.06
C PRO A 349 -24.89 -56.59 9.95
N SER A 350 -24.93 -56.82 11.26
CA SER A 350 -24.31 -55.96 12.27
C SER A 350 -22.80 -56.20 12.36
N TYR A 351 -22.07 -55.18 12.84
CA TYR A 351 -20.60 -55.14 12.89
C TYR A 351 -19.96 -56.33 13.62
N GLU A 352 -20.65 -56.94 14.59
CA GLU A 352 -20.17 -58.14 15.31
C GLU A 352 -20.11 -59.40 14.43
N GLN A 353 -20.84 -59.44 13.31
CA GLN A 353 -20.86 -60.57 12.37
C GLN A 353 -19.74 -60.51 11.32
N LEU A 354 -18.95 -59.42 11.31
CA LEU A 354 -17.86 -59.21 10.35
C LEU A 354 -16.46 -59.49 10.93
N VAL A 355 -16.35 -59.90 12.20
CA VAL A 355 -15.06 -60.20 12.84
C VAL A 355 -14.66 -61.66 12.56
N PRO A 356 -13.48 -61.94 11.96
CA PRO A 356 -13.03 -63.32 11.73
C PRO A 356 -12.65 -64.03 13.04
N GLN A 357 -13.15 -65.25 13.24
CA GLN A 357 -12.71 -66.15 14.30
C GLN A 357 -11.23 -66.52 14.10
N GLN A 358 -10.37 -66.17 15.05
CA GLN A 358 -9.05 -66.81 15.19
C GLN A 358 -9.25 -68.22 15.76
N GLY A 359 -9.26 -69.21 14.88
CA GLY A 359 -9.04 -70.61 15.23
C GLY A 359 -7.57 -70.84 15.56
N GLY A 360 -7.31 -71.42 16.73
CA GLY A 360 -5.98 -71.65 17.28
C GLY A 360 -5.36 -73.00 16.92
N ASP A 361 -4.10 -73.15 17.34
CA ASP A 361 -3.54 -74.33 18.02
C ASP A 361 -2.02 -74.08 18.18
N ASP A 362 -1.48 -74.23 19.38
CA ASP A 362 -0.34 -75.15 19.57
C ASP A 362 -0.06 -75.42 21.06
N THR A 363 -0.32 -76.69 21.42
CA THR A 363 0.50 -77.60 22.25
C THR A 363 1.09 -77.18 23.60
N SER A 364 0.64 -77.93 24.61
CA SER A 364 1.37 -78.29 25.83
C SER A 364 2.72 -78.98 25.55
N LEU A 365 3.70 -78.80 26.45
CA LEU A 365 4.44 -79.88 27.10
C LEU A 365 5.34 -79.32 28.21
N ASP A 366 5.60 -80.21 29.19
CA ASP A 366 6.38 -80.08 30.43
C ASP A 366 7.76 -79.40 30.34
#